data_AF-A0AAW3VFE8-F1
#
_entry.id   AF-A0AAW3VFE8-F1
#
_cell.length_a   1.000
_cell.length_b   1.000
_cell.length_c   1.000
_cell.angle_alpha   90.00
_cell.angle_beta   90.00
_cell.angle_gamma   90.00
#
_symmetry.space_group_name_H-M   'P 1'
#
loop_
_entity.id
_entity.type
_entity.pdbx_description
1 polymer ?
#
loop_
_entity_poly.entity_id
_entity_poly.type
_entity_poly.pdbx_seq_one_letter_code
_entity_poly.pdbx_strand_id
1 'polypeptide(L)'
;MSKTSVKARLAMTQAFANFLDNGSQSATIIFYQGAQPASPAVAADSNNALVTLTFPEPCIKETTATYVELHPTDTATVIKTGTATWARIYNGAGEVAADLTVGTDISLANTNLALGGSLSVTSIKLRP
;
A
#
# COMPACT_ATOMS: atom_id res chain seq x y z
N MET A 1 24.40 -6.71 -5.68
CA MET A 1 23.41 -6.77 -4.59
C MET A 1 23.94 -7.68 -3.49
N SER A 2 23.89 -7.25 -2.22
CA SER A 2 24.29 -8.11 -1.09
C SER A 2 23.33 -9.30 -0.94
N LYS A 3 23.86 -10.50 -0.70
CA LYS A 3 23.06 -11.70 -0.44
C LYS A 3 22.66 -11.74 1.04
N THR A 4 21.60 -11.04 1.42
CA THR A 4 21.07 -11.06 2.79
C THR A 4 20.32 -12.37 3.06
N SER A 5 20.26 -12.81 4.32
CA SER A 5 19.51 -14.02 4.68
C SER A 5 18.00 -13.77 4.63
N VAL A 6 17.22 -14.83 4.40
CA VAL A 6 15.74 -14.76 4.43
C VAL A 6 15.25 -14.21 5.78
N LYS A 7 15.88 -14.61 6.88
CA LYS A 7 15.53 -14.13 8.23
C LYS A 7 15.76 -12.62 8.38
N ALA A 8 16.88 -12.09 7.87
CA ALA A 8 17.16 -10.65 7.94
C ALA A 8 16.14 -9.84 7.13
N ARG A 9 15.78 -10.32 5.92
CA ARG A 9 14.76 -9.67 5.09
C ARG A 9 13.36 -9.78 5.70
N LEU A 10 13.00 -10.91 6.29
CA LEU A 10 11.74 -11.06 7.02
C LEU A 10 11.66 -10.10 8.22
N ALA A 11 12.76 -9.92 8.96
CA ALA A 11 12.82 -8.94 10.04
C ALA A 11 12.61 -7.51 9.53
N MET A 12 13.17 -7.15 8.37
CA MET A 12 12.89 -5.86 7.72
C MET A 12 11.43 -5.75 7.30
N THR A 13 10.84 -6.79 6.73
CA THR A 13 9.42 -6.81 6.35
C THR A 13 8.50 -6.62 7.56
N GLN A 14 8.81 -7.27 8.68
CA GLN A 14 8.08 -7.10 9.93
C GLN A 14 8.23 -5.67 10.48
N ALA A 15 9.43 -5.10 10.43
CA ALA A 15 9.66 -3.72 10.85
C ALA A 15 8.89 -2.73 9.98
N PHE A 16 8.83 -2.97 8.66
CA PHE A 16 8.01 -2.18 7.75
C PHE A 16 6.51 -2.29 8.07
N ALA A 17 6.01 -3.50 8.34
CA ALA A 17 4.61 -3.68 8.71
C ALA A 17 4.26 -2.97 10.03
N ASN A 18 5.14 -3.06 11.03
CA ASN A 18 4.99 -2.33 12.29
C ASN A 18 5.07 -0.80 12.08
N PHE A 19 5.87 -0.33 11.12
CA PHE A 19 5.98 1.08 10.79
C PHE A 19 4.67 1.67 10.27
N LEU A 20 3.81 0.86 9.64
CA LEU A 20 2.49 1.31 9.18
C LEU A 20 1.58 1.76 10.33
N ASP A 21 1.66 1.07 11.47
CA ASP A 21 0.90 1.40 12.68
C ASP A 21 1.53 2.56 13.49
N ASN A 22 2.58 3.21 12.98
CA ASN A 22 3.15 4.36 13.68
C ASN A 22 2.28 5.60 13.49
N GLY A 23 1.82 6.20 14.59
CA GLY A 23 1.02 7.43 14.60
C GLY A 23 -0.27 7.28 15.40
N SER A 24 -1.20 8.22 15.23
CA SER A 24 -2.51 8.21 15.94
C SER A 24 -3.68 7.96 15.01
N GLN A 25 -3.42 7.73 13.72
CA GLN A 25 -4.40 7.39 12.71
C GLN A 25 -4.03 6.01 12.14
N SER A 26 -4.93 5.41 11.36
CA SER A 26 -4.61 4.18 10.66
C SER A 26 -3.86 4.44 9.36
N ALA A 27 -3.03 3.49 8.93
CA ALA A 27 -2.32 3.58 7.66
C ALA A 27 -3.30 3.65 6.47
N THR A 28 -2.85 4.22 5.36
CA THR A 28 -3.65 4.31 4.13
C THR A 28 -2.87 3.89 2.90
N ILE A 29 -3.56 3.38 1.89
CA ILE A 29 -3.04 3.21 0.53
C ILE A 29 -3.90 4.02 -0.44
N ILE A 30 -3.25 4.89 -1.21
CA ILE A 30 -3.90 5.75 -2.20
C ILE A 30 -3.49 5.28 -3.59
N PHE A 31 -4.46 4.98 -4.45
CA PHE A 31 -4.22 4.64 -5.85
C PHE A 31 -4.28 5.88 -6.72
N TYR A 32 -3.34 5.97 -7.67
CA TYR A 32 -3.20 7.12 -8.55
C TYR A 32 -3.19 6.70 -10.01
N GLN A 33 -3.62 7.62 -10.87
CA GLN A 33 -3.33 7.59 -12.31
C GLN A 33 -2.01 8.31 -12.62
N GLY A 34 -1.50 8.14 -13.84
CA GLY A 34 -0.33 8.88 -14.34
C GLY A 34 1.00 8.26 -13.94
N ALA A 35 2.06 9.07 -13.92
CA ALA A 35 3.41 8.61 -13.61
C ALA A 35 3.65 8.55 -12.10
N GLN A 36 4.23 7.45 -11.64
CA GLN A 36 4.75 7.34 -10.27
C GLN A 36 5.89 8.36 -10.06
N PRO A 37 5.94 9.06 -8.92
CA PRO A 37 7.07 9.93 -8.59
C PRO A 37 8.40 9.18 -8.58
N ALA A 38 9.49 9.90 -8.83
CA ALA A 38 10.83 9.29 -8.89
C ALA A 38 11.29 8.69 -7.55
N SER A 39 10.72 9.13 -6.43
CA SER A 39 10.94 8.54 -5.11
C SER A 39 9.83 8.90 -4.11
N PRO A 40 9.72 8.18 -2.98
CA PRO A 40 8.82 8.50 -1.87
C PRO A 40 8.96 9.93 -1.32
N ALA A 41 10.13 10.54 -1.44
CA ALA A 41 10.38 11.91 -0.97
C ALA A 41 9.71 12.98 -1.84
N VAL A 42 9.32 12.65 -3.07
CA VAL A 42 8.61 13.56 -3.97
C VAL A 42 7.12 13.45 -3.69
N ALA A 43 6.47 14.58 -3.43
CA ALA A 43 5.03 14.64 -3.19
C ALA A 43 4.24 14.10 -4.39
N ALA A 44 3.20 13.31 -4.10
CA ALA A 44 2.25 12.86 -5.11
C ALA A 44 1.33 14.01 -5.53
N ASP A 45 0.98 14.10 -6.82
CA ASP A 45 -0.04 15.03 -7.27
C ASP A 45 -1.42 14.53 -6.85
N SER A 46 -2.05 15.24 -5.90
CA SER A 46 -3.38 14.91 -5.37
C SER A 46 -4.47 14.91 -6.44
N ASN A 47 -4.28 15.64 -7.55
CA ASN A 47 -5.24 15.62 -8.66
C ASN A 47 -5.30 14.26 -9.36
N ASN A 48 -4.28 13.42 -9.20
CA ASN A 48 -4.22 12.09 -9.77
C ASN A 48 -4.74 11.00 -8.84
N ALA A 49 -5.16 11.32 -7.61
CA ALA A 49 -5.72 10.35 -6.69
C ALA A 49 -7.08 9.83 -7.22
N LEU A 50 -7.25 8.51 -7.20
CA LEU A 50 -8.45 7.81 -7.65
C LEU A 50 -9.30 7.29 -6.49
N VAL A 51 -8.64 6.76 -5.44
CA VAL A 51 -9.27 6.20 -4.26
C VAL A 51 -8.25 6.07 -3.12
N THR A 52 -8.71 6.27 -1.89
CA THR A 52 -7.94 6.06 -0.66
C THR A 52 -8.58 4.91 0.12
N LEU A 53 -7.79 3.89 0.43
CA LEU A 53 -8.19 2.77 1.28
C LEU A 53 -7.47 2.86 2.62
N THR A 54 -8.14 2.42 3.68
CA THR A 54 -7.60 2.43 5.04
C THR A 54 -7.26 1.01 5.47
N PHE A 55 -6.07 0.81 6.04
CA PHE A 55 -5.73 -0.45 6.69
C PHE A 55 -6.32 -0.47 8.11
N PRO A 56 -6.85 -1.61 8.58
CA PRO A 56 -7.19 -1.76 9.99
C PRO A 56 -5.96 -1.58 10.88
N GLU A 57 -6.19 -1.11 12.11
CA GLU A 57 -5.14 -0.96 13.11
C GLU A 57 -5.40 -1.94 14.27
N PRO A 58 -4.44 -2.83 14.61
CA PRO A 58 -3.12 -2.98 13.99
C PRO A 58 -3.18 -3.58 12.57
N CYS A 59 -2.21 -3.22 11.72
CA CYS A 59 -2.15 -3.65 10.32
C CYS A 59 -1.86 -5.15 10.19
N ILE A 60 -0.99 -5.70 11.05
CA ILE A 60 -0.52 -7.09 10.94
C ILE A 60 -1.60 -8.05 11.42
N LYS A 61 -1.97 -8.96 10.52
CA LYS A 61 -2.83 -10.10 10.84
C LYS A 61 -2.03 -11.29 11.35
N GLU A 62 -0.94 -11.65 10.66
CA GLU A 62 -0.06 -12.73 11.06
C GLU A 62 1.37 -12.57 10.52
N THR A 63 2.32 -13.18 11.23
CA THR A 63 3.72 -13.30 10.81
C THR A 63 4.08 -14.77 10.73
N THR A 64 4.57 -15.20 9.57
CA THR A 64 5.01 -16.58 9.34
C THR A 64 6.52 -16.65 9.17
N ALA A 65 7.05 -17.85 8.92
CA ALA A 65 8.47 -18.05 8.64
C ALA A 65 8.91 -17.45 7.28
N THR A 66 7.98 -17.07 6.39
CA THR A 66 8.29 -16.66 5.01
C THR A 66 7.60 -15.37 4.56
N TYR A 67 6.60 -14.87 5.29
CA TYR A 67 5.90 -13.63 4.95
C TYR A 67 5.24 -12.99 6.17
N VAL A 68 4.90 -11.71 6.04
CA VAL A 68 3.99 -10.98 6.93
C VAL A 68 2.68 -10.72 6.18
N GLU A 69 1.53 -11.06 6.77
CA GLU A 69 0.21 -10.80 6.20
C GLU A 69 -0.45 -9.65 6.95
N LEU A 70 -0.97 -8.68 6.19
CA LEU A 70 -1.76 -7.58 6.74
C LEU A 70 -3.25 -7.91 6.65
N HIS A 71 -4.05 -7.28 7.50
CA HIS A 71 -5.50 -7.29 7.37
C HIS A 71 -5.91 -6.67 6.02
N PRO A 72 -7.01 -7.17 5.39
CA PRO A 72 -7.62 -6.50 4.26
C PRO A 72 -7.92 -5.03 4.56
N THR A 73 -7.79 -4.16 3.57
CA THR A 73 -8.23 -2.77 3.74
C THR A 73 -9.74 -2.70 3.85
N ASP A 74 -10.23 -1.60 4.43
CA ASP A 74 -11.62 -1.21 4.28
C ASP A 74 -11.98 -1.03 2.79
N THR A 75 -13.27 -1.19 2.50
CA THR A 75 -13.80 -0.87 1.18
C THR A 75 -14.03 0.63 1.09
N ALA A 76 -13.50 1.26 0.05
CA ALA A 76 -13.72 2.68 -0.20
C ALA A 76 -14.29 2.92 -1.60
N THR A 77 -14.85 4.12 -1.78
CA THR A 77 -15.44 4.57 -3.03
C THR A 77 -14.41 5.32 -3.87
N VAL A 78 -14.36 4.99 -5.15
CA VAL A 78 -13.55 5.69 -6.16
C VAL A 78 -14.11 7.09 -6.35
N ILE A 79 -13.25 8.10 -6.14
CA ILE A 79 -13.60 9.53 -6.19
C ILE A 79 -13.34 10.17 -7.55
N LYS A 80 -12.66 9.45 -8.45
CA LYS A 80 -12.33 9.92 -9.79
C LYS A 80 -12.20 8.75 -10.76
N THR A 81 -12.79 8.86 -11.94
CA THR A 81 -12.59 7.88 -13.01
C THR A 81 -11.16 7.97 -13.55
N GLY A 82 -10.48 6.84 -13.69
CA GLY A 82 -9.14 6.78 -14.24
C GLY A 82 -8.55 5.37 -14.22
N THR A 83 -7.36 5.23 -14.79
CA THR A 83 -6.59 3.98 -14.75
C THR A 83 -5.55 4.05 -13.64
N ALA A 84 -5.66 3.18 -12.65
CA ALA A 84 -4.69 3.05 -11.57
C ALA A 84 -3.38 2.46 -12.10
N THR A 85 -2.31 3.24 -12.04
CA THR A 85 -0.97 2.88 -12.54
C THR A 85 0.02 2.64 -11.41
N TRP A 86 -0.19 3.27 -10.25
CA TRP A 86 0.64 3.10 -9.06
C TRP A 86 -0.15 3.44 -7.79
N ALA A 87 0.40 3.11 -6.63
CA ALA A 87 -0.17 3.42 -5.34
C ALA A 87 0.89 3.89 -4.34
N ARG A 88 0.50 4.67 -3.34
CA ARG A 88 1.35 5.10 -2.22
C ARG A 88 0.75 4.67 -0.90
N ILE A 89 1.57 4.10 -0.03
CA ILE A 89 1.21 3.81 1.35
C ILE A 89 1.71 4.93 2.27
N TYR A 90 0.86 5.37 3.18
CA TYR A 90 1.20 6.24 4.30
C TYR A 90 0.98 5.50 5.62
N ASN A 91 1.86 5.71 6.60
CA ASN A 91 1.63 5.21 7.97
C ASN A 91 0.58 6.06 8.72
N GLY A 92 0.26 5.66 9.94
CA GLY A 92 -0.65 6.36 10.83
C GLY A 92 -0.25 7.80 11.23
N ALA A 93 1.00 8.19 10.99
CA ALA A 93 1.54 9.52 11.22
C ALA A 93 1.48 10.40 9.95
N GLY A 94 1.06 9.84 8.81
CA GLY A 94 1.03 10.52 7.52
C GLY A 94 2.39 10.53 6.80
N GLU A 95 3.36 9.73 7.24
CA GLU A 95 4.65 9.57 6.57
C GLU A 95 4.55 8.56 5.43
N VAL A 96 5.27 8.82 4.33
CA VAL A 96 5.29 7.92 3.17
C VAL A 96 6.04 6.63 3.54
N ALA A 97 5.35 5.50 3.47
CA ALA A 97 5.94 4.18 3.72
C ALA A 97 6.49 3.55 2.44
N ALA A 98 5.73 3.58 1.34
CA ALA A 98 6.15 2.95 0.08
C ALA A 98 5.39 3.49 -1.13
N ASP A 99 6.04 3.44 -2.29
CA ASP A 99 5.40 3.52 -3.60
C ASP A 99 5.35 2.13 -4.24
N LEU A 100 4.23 1.79 -4.86
CA LEU A 100 3.95 0.49 -5.46
C LEU A 100 3.50 0.68 -6.91
N THR A 101 4.17 0.05 -7.86
CA THR A 101 3.73 0.00 -9.26
C THR A 101 2.60 -1.03 -9.41
N VAL A 102 1.46 -0.62 -9.97
CA VAL A 102 0.34 -1.53 -10.26
C VAL A 102 0.75 -2.49 -11.39
N GLY A 103 0.48 -3.78 -11.21
CA GLY A 103 0.88 -4.86 -12.10
C GLY A 103 2.27 -5.43 -11.81
N THR A 104 3.08 -4.75 -10.99
CA THR A 104 4.41 -5.25 -10.55
C THR A 104 4.40 -5.58 -9.06
N ASP A 105 4.12 -4.58 -8.21
CA ASP A 105 4.18 -4.72 -6.75
C ASP A 105 2.81 -5.05 -6.15
N ILE A 106 1.73 -4.57 -6.80
CA ILE A 106 0.35 -4.80 -6.41
C ILE A 106 -0.51 -5.14 -7.63
N SER A 107 -1.39 -6.12 -7.51
CA SER A 107 -2.30 -6.51 -8.59
C SER A 107 -3.73 -6.06 -8.29
N LEU A 108 -4.39 -5.50 -9.30
CA LEU A 108 -5.81 -5.17 -9.28
C LEU A 108 -6.55 -6.05 -10.29
N ALA A 109 -7.74 -6.53 -9.94
CA ALA A 109 -8.59 -7.27 -10.88
C ALA A 109 -9.02 -6.39 -12.07
N ASN A 110 -9.23 -5.09 -11.81
CA ASN A 110 -9.47 -4.08 -12.83
C ASN A 110 -8.70 -2.80 -12.46
N THR A 111 -7.86 -2.34 -13.37
CA THR A 111 -7.11 -1.08 -13.20
C THR A 111 -7.91 0.14 -13.64
N ASN A 112 -8.95 -0.03 -14.45
CA ASN A 112 -9.87 1.05 -14.84
C ASN A 112 -10.93 1.21 -13.77
N LEU A 113 -10.75 2.24 -12.94
CA LEU A 113 -11.64 2.57 -11.84
C LEU A 113 -12.67 3.60 -12.32
N ALA A 114 -13.95 3.31 -12.11
CA ALA A 114 -15.04 4.23 -12.41
C ALA A 114 -15.43 5.02 -11.16
N LEU A 115 -15.71 6.32 -11.31
CA LEU A 115 -16.26 7.17 -10.26
C LEU A 115 -17.49 6.50 -9.62
N GLY A 116 -17.53 6.47 -8.29
CA GLY A 116 -18.60 5.82 -7.52
C GLY A 116 -18.47 4.30 -7.38
N GLY A 117 -17.51 3.67 -8.06
CA GLY A 117 -17.19 2.26 -7.86
C GLY A 117 -16.54 2.00 -6.51
N SER A 118 -16.48 0.72 -6.09
CA SER A 118 -15.86 0.32 -4.82
C SER A 118 -14.53 -0.40 -5.05
N LEU A 119 -13.56 -0.18 -4.16
CA LEU A 119 -12.29 -0.89 -4.14
C LEU A 119 -11.91 -1.29 -2.72
N SER A 120 -11.27 -2.45 -2.58
CA SER A 120 -10.64 -2.94 -1.36
C SER A 120 -9.47 -3.84 -1.75
N VAL A 121 -8.40 -3.90 -0.94
CA VAL A 121 -7.34 -4.91 -1.10
C VAL A 121 -7.61 -6.04 -0.11
N THR A 122 -7.86 -7.24 -0.63
CA THR A 122 -8.32 -8.39 0.16
C THR A 122 -7.22 -9.34 0.62
N SER A 123 -6.01 -9.24 0.05
CA SER A 123 -4.87 -10.08 0.40
C SER A 123 -3.58 -9.28 0.26
N ILE A 124 -2.89 -9.09 1.38
CA ILE A 124 -1.63 -8.33 1.43
C ILE A 124 -0.60 -9.21 2.11
N LYS A 125 0.34 -9.74 1.32
CA LYS A 125 1.42 -10.59 1.82
C LYS A 125 2.76 -10.00 1.43
N LEU A 126 3.45 -9.45 2.42
CA LEU A 126 4.77 -8.87 2.25
C LEU A 126 5.81 -9.99 2.37
N ARG A 127 6.62 -10.14 1.32
CA ARG A 127 7.61 -11.21 1.22
C ARG A 127 9.04 -10.65 1.16
N PRO A 128 10.01 -11.32 1.80
CA PRO A 128 11.45 -11.10 1.67
C PRO A 128 11.99 -11.16 0.24
#